data_AF-A0AAE5THF4-F1
#
_entry.id   AF-A0AAE5THF4-F1
#
_cell.length_a   1.000
_cell.length_b   1.000
_cell.length_c   1.000
_cell.angle_alpha   90.00
_cell.angle_beta   90.00
_cell.angle_gamma   90.00
#
_symmetry.space_group_name_H-M   'P 1'
#
loop_
_entity.id
_entity.type
_entity.pdbx_description
1 polymer ?
#
loop_
_entity_poly.entity_id
_entity_poly.type
_entity_poly.pdbx_seq_one_letter_code
_entity_poly.pdbx_strand_id
1 'polypeptide(L)'
;MLWGGGKRLIYKEFRMGDLFEINPTKYYKLRNEEIISENGTVPLISNSSTDNGVMGYSHLNALNKGNTLTCSDTTMGAETMYYQETDFIGYSHIQNLIPKIDGFNKSIALVIIAAARIATINKYNYGSKFNRSEMNKTKIQLPITPTGEIDYNFMQTLISAIQKLVIKEVVHYADKKIAATKQVISR
;
A
#
# COMPACT_ATOMS: atom_id res chain seq x y z
N MET A 1 13.56 -38.53 11.40
CA MET A 1 13.87 -38.58 9.95
C MET A 1 13.43 -37.25 9.36
N LEU A 2 14.42 -36.46 8.93
CA LEU A 2 14.41 -35.30 8.01
C LEU A 2 13.73 -33.95 8.36
N TRP A 3 14.62 -33.00 8.72
CA TRP A 3 14.76 -31.57 8.33
C TRP A 3 13.67 -30.53 8.58
N GLY A 4 14.08 -29.49 9.32
CA GLY A 4 13.51 -28.14 9.28
C GLY A 4 14.59 -27.11 9.63
N GLY A 5 15.74 -27.14 8.93
CA GLY A 5 16.76 -26.11 9.06
C GLY A 5 16.16 -24.78 8.61
N GLY A 6 15.74 -23.94 9.56
CA GLY A 6 15.18 -22.64 9.27
C GLY A 6 16.18 -21.83 8.46
N LYS A 7 15.89 -21.62 7.17
CA LYS A 7 16.67 -20.69 6.35
C LYS A 7 16.62 -19.34 7.06
N ARG A 8 17.79 -18.82 7.43
CA ARG A 8 17.92 -17.48 7.99
C ARG A 8 17.39 -16.49 6.95
N LEU A 9 16.35 -15.75 7.31
CA LEU A 9 15.81 -14.69 6.46
C LEU A 9 16.82 -13.53 6.43
N ILE A 10 17.21 -13.11 5.23
CA ILE A 10 18.19 -12.04 5.04
C ILE A 10 17.47 -10.88 4.35
N TYR A 11 17.78 -9.66 4.80
CA TYR A 11 17.26 -8.42 4.25
C TYR A 11 18.40 -7.56 3.71
N LYS A 12 18.10 -6.75 2.70
CA LYS A 12 19.03 -5.77 2.13
C LYS A 12 18.32 -4.44 1.86
N GLU A 13 19.10 -3.35 1.83
CA GLU A 13 18.63 -2.03 1.43
C GLU A 13 18.47 -1.91 -0.08
N PHE A 14 17.33 -1.34 -0.50
CA PHE A 14 17.05 -0.95 -1.88
C PHE A 14 16.53 0.49 -1.91
N ARG A 15 16.97 1.30 -2.89
CA ARG A 15 16.42 2.64 -3.06
C ARG A 15 15.08 2.57 -3.76
N MET A 16 14.12 3.33 -3.28
CA MET A 16 12.79 3.46 -3.88
C MET A 16 12.85 3.92 -5.36
N GLY A 17 13.77 4.83 -5.72
CA GLY A 17 13.95 5.28 -7.11
C GLY A 17 14.47 4.19 -8.06
N ASP A 18 15.08 3.13 -7.53
CA ASP A 18 15.50 1.97 -8.32
C ASP A 18 14.31 1.03 -8.58
N LEU A 19 13.36 0.97 -7.64
CA LEU A 19 12.17 0.11 -7.70
C LEU A 19 10.98 0.74 -8.41
N PHE A 20 10.92 2.07 -8.47
CA PHE A 20 9.78 2.82 -9.01
C PHE A 20 10.22 3.97 -9.91
N GLU A 21 9.39 4.30 -10.88
CA GLU A 21 9.38 5.61 -11.51
C GLU A 21 8.39 6.50 -10.73
N ILE A 22 8.87 7.62 -10.17
CA ILE A 22 8.07 8.47 -9.28
C ILE A 22 7.77 9.80 -9.95
N ASN A 23 6.50 10.02 -10.30
CA ASN A 23 6.03 11.22 -10.99
C ASN A 23 4.78 11.78 -10.31
N PRO A 24 4.45 13.08 -10.47
CA PRO A 24 3.17 13.59 -10.00
C PRO A 24 2.02 12.89 -10.72
N THR A 25 0.93 12.61 -10.01
CA THR A 25 -0.29 12.10 -10.63
C THR A 25 -0.86 13.10 -11.63
N LYS A 26 -1.55 12.60 -12.66
CA LYS A 26 -2.40 13.41 -13.51
C LYS A 26 -3.74 13.64 -12.83
N TYR A 27 -4.24 14.87 -12.88
CA TYR A 27 -5.50 15.26 -12.24
C TYR A 27 -6.25 16.31 -13.07
N TYR A 28 -7.56 16.38 -12.89
CA TYR A 28 -8.40 17.41 -13.50
C TYR A 28 -8.23 18.75 -12.77
N LYS A 29 -8.10 19.85 -13.50
CA LYS A 29 -8.10 21.21 -12.95
C LYS A 29 -9.53 21.74 -12.80
N LEU A 30 -10.36 20.98 -12.08
CA LEU A 30 -11.76 21.27 -11.83
C LEU A 30 -11.99 21.34 -10.31
N ARG A 31 -13.12 21.91 -9.88
CA ARG A 31 -13.49 21.88 -8.46
C ARG A 31 -13.98 20.48 -8.07
N ASN A 32 -13.96 20.18 -6.77
CA ASN A 32 -14.32 18.86 -6.27
C ASN A 32 -15.78 18.50 -6.61
N GLU A 33 -16.68 19.47 -6.63
CA GLU A 33 -18.10 19.27 -6.96
C GLU A 33 -18.32 18.87 -8.43
N GLU A 34 -17.32 19.13 -9.29
CA GLU A 34 -17.34 18.78 -10.72
C GLU A 34 -16.65 17.43 -11.00
N ILE A 35 -15.76 17.00 -10.09
CA ILE A 35 -15.04 15.72 -10.20
C ILE A 35 -15.81 14.62 -9.47
N ILE A 36 -16.24 14.88 -8.24
CA ILE A 36 -16.90 13.89 -7.39
C ILE A 36 -18.36 13.77 -7.80
N SER A 37 -18.80 12.54 -8.01
CA SER A 37 -20.16 12.22 -8.44
C SER A 37 -20.80 11.21 -7.50
N GLU A 38 -22.09 11.39 -7.24
CA GLU A 38 -22.89 10.35 -6.60
C GLU A 38 -22.89 9.11 -7.51
N ASN A 39 -22.57 7.94 -6.92
CA ASN A 39 -22.42 6.65 -7.62
C ASN A 39 -21.30 6.59 -8.69
N GLY A 40 -20.29 7.46 -8.63
CA GLY A 40 -19.09 7.32 -9.45
C GLY A 40 -18.34 6.00 -9.17
N THR A 41 -17.55 5.54 -10.14
CA THR A 41 -16.77 4.29 -10.00
C THR A 41 -15.27 4.49 -10.04
N VAL A 42 -14.80 5.62 -10.58
CA VAL A 42 -13.35 5.93 -10.67
C VAL A 42 -12.92 6.66 -9.40
N PRO A 43 -11.97 6.13 -8.61
CA PRO A 43 -11.56 6.78 -7.37
C PRO A 43 -10.74 8.05 -7.63
N LEU A 44 -11.02 9.09 -6.83
CA LEU A 44 -10.22 10.31 -6.73
C LEU A 44 -9.24 10.18 -5.57
N ILE A 45 -7.95 10.05 -5.87
CA ILE A 45 -6.89 9.84 -4.87
C ILE A 45 -6.27 11.17 -4.46
N SER A 46 -6.34 11.45 -3.16
CA SER A 46 -5.92 12.68 -2.50
C SER A 46 -4.85 12.43 -1.43
N ASN A 47 -4.58 13.44 -0.59
CA ASN A 47 -3.66 13.34 0.54
C ASN A 47 -4.33 12.80 1.82
N SER A 48 -5.54 12.23 1.72
CA SER A 48 -6.21 11.57 2.85
C SER A 48 -5.32 10.50 3.47
N SER A 49 -5.21 10.48 4.79
CA SER A 49 -4.53 9.45 5.58
C SER A 49 -5.44 8.26 5.92
N THR A 50 -6.63 8.23 5.33
CA THR A 50 -7.64 7.19 5.54
C THR A 50 -8.15 6.69 4.19
N ASP A 51 -8.86 5.57 4.21
CA ASP A 51 -9.55 5.00 3.04
C ASP A 51 -8.67 4.89 1.78
N ASN A 52 -7.42 4.44 1.94
CA ASN A 52 -6.48 4.26 0.84
C ASN A 52 -6.21 5.54 0.00
N GLY A 53 -6.41 6.71 0.60
CA GLY A 53 -6.26 8.02 -0.06
C GLY A 53 -7.50 8.48 -0.83
N VAL A 54 -8.58 7.70 -0.87
CA VAL A 54 -9.80 8.02 -1.63
C VAL A 54 -10.52 9.20 -0.98
N MET A 55 -10.75 10.27 -1.76
CA MET A 55 -11.57 11.42 -1.37
C MET A 55 -13.04 11.25 -1.80
N GLY A 56 -13.26 10.51 -2.88
CA GLY A 56 -14.57 10.28 -3.48
C GLY A 56 -14.42 9.53 -4.80
N TYR A 57 -15.53 9.38 -5.50
CA TYR A 57 -15.58 8.68 -6.79
C TYR A 57 -16.14 9.58 -7.89
N SER A 58 -15.77 9.30 -9.13
CA SER A 58 -16.11 10.09 -10.31
C SER A 58 -16.67 9.22 -11.42
N HIS A 59 -17.48 9.83 -12.29
CA HIS A 59 -17.83 9.29 -13.62
C HIS A 59 -16.80 9.68 -14.70
N LEU A 60 -15.86 10.57 -14.38
CA LEU A 60 -14.81 10.97 -15.31
C LEU A 60 -13.81 9.83 -15.54
N ASN A 61 -13.15 9.88 -16.69
CA ASN A 61 -12.12 8.91 -17.02
C ASN A 61 -10.94 9.01 -16.06
N ALA A 62 -10.39 7.85 -15.70
CA ALA A 62 -9.12 7.79 -15.00
C ALA A 62 -8.00 8.41 -15.84
N LEU A 63 -7.08 9.11 -15.17
CA LEU A 63 -5.91 9.73 -15.80
C LEU A 63 -4.60 9.00 -15.47
N ASN A 64 -4.65 8.10 -14.49
CA ASN A 64 -3.52 7.29 -14.02
C ASN A 64 -3.92 5.82 -14.05
N LYS A 65 -2.96 4.95 -14.35
CA LYS A 65 -3.14 3.50 -14.33
C LYS A 65 -3.05 2.94 -12.92
N GLY A 66 -3.86 1.92 -12.64
CA GLY A 66 -3.79 1.13 -11.41
C GLY A 66 -2.59 0.20 -11.38
N ASN A 67 -2.56 -0.66 -10.35
CA ASN A 67 -1.42 -1.49 -9.98
C ASN A 67 -0.14 -0.66 -9.70
N THR A 68 -0.30 0.48 -9.04
CA THR A 68 0.78 1.39 -8.63
C THR A 68 0.68 1.75 -7.15
N LEU A 69 1.66 2.49 -6.63
CA LEU A 69 1.52 3.16 -5.33
C LEU A 69 1.26 4.65 -5.50
N THR A 70 0.56 5.24 -4.55
CA THR A 70 0.43 6.71 -4.43
C THR A 70 0.94 7.16 -3.08
N CYS A 71 1.55 8.34 -3.00
CA CYS A 71 1.94 8.97 -1.73
C CYS A 71 1.86 10.49 -1.84
N SER A 72 1.39 11.17 -0.79
CA SER A 72 1.43 12.63 -0.78
C SER A 72 2.84 13.16 -0.52
N ASP A 73 3.27 14.15 -1.29
CA ASP A 73 4.58 14.82 -1.12
C ASP A 73 4.59 15.92 -0.04
N THR A 74 3.47 16.10 0.66
CA THR A 74 3.29 17.10 1.71
C THR A 74 3.37 16.56 3.14
N THR A 75 3.67 15.28 3.28
CA THR A 75 3.55 14.51 4.52
C THR A 75 4.89 14.31 5.24
N MET A 76 4.84 13.79 6.48
CA MET A 76 6.00 13.58 7.36
C MET A 76 6.54 12.15 7.27
N GLY A 77 6.32 11.48 6.13
CA GLY A 77 6.77 10.13 5.86
C GLY A 77 5.86 9.42 4.86
N ALA A 78 5.93 8.09 4.85
CA ALA A 78 5.14 7.24 3.97
C ALA A 78 3.76 6.87 4.56
N GLU A 79 3.20 7.65 5.49
CA GLU A 79 1.90 7.36 6.12
C GLU A 79 0.76 7.31 5.08
N THR A 80 0.82 8.20 4.09
CA THR A 80 -0.15 8.25 2.97
C THR A 80 0.26 7.39 1.77
N MET A 81 1.24 6.49 1.95
CA MET A 81 1.60 5.55 0.90
C MET A 81 0.58 4.41 0.82
N TYR A 82 -0.09 4.30 -0.33
CA TYR A 82 -1.21 3.40 -0.57
C TYR A 82 -1.06 2.68 -1.91
N TYR A 83 -1.62 1.48 -2.01
CA TYR A 83 -1.67 0.72 -3.25
C TYR A 83 -2.97 1.02 -3.99
N GLN A 84 -2.88 1.43 -5.26
CA GLN A 84 -4.05 1.68 -6.09
C GLN A 84 -4.29 0.49 -7.00
N GLU A 85 -5.34 -0.28 -6.72
CA GLU A 85 -5.65 -1.52 -7.45
C GLU A 85 -6.23 -1.24 -8.83
N THR A 86 -6.99 -0.16 -8.98
CA THR A 86 -7.71 0.23 -10.19
C THR A 86 -7.21 1.56 -10.74
N ASP A 87 -7.51 1.82 -12.01
CA ASP A 87 -7.23 3.11 -12.66
C ASP A 87 -7.93 4.25 -11.89
N PHE A 88 -7.26 5.39 -11.74
CA PHE A 88 -7.69 6.44 -10.82
C PHE A 88 -7.45 7.87 -11.35
N ILE A 89 -8.15 8.83 -10.74
CA ILE A 89 -7.90 10.27 -10.89
C ILE A 89 -7.00 10.71 -9.75
N GLY A 90 -5.92 11.41 -10.06
CA GLY A 90 -5.02 11.96 -9.04
C GLY A 90 -5.52 13.25 -8.43
N TYR A 91 -4.70 13.85 -7.58
CA TYR A 91 -4.93 15.18 -7.02
C TYR A 91 -3.61 15.94 -6.93
N SER A 92 -3.68 17.25 -6.64
CA SER A 92 -2.47 18.02 -6.38
C SER A 92 -1.67 17.39 -5.24
N HIS A 93 -0.34 17.50 -5.30
CA HIS A 93 0.58 16.98 -4.29
C HIS A 93 0.60 15.46 -4.09
N ILE A 94 0.02 14.69 -5.02
CA ILE A 94 0.11 13.22 -5.01
C ILE A 94 1.12 12.74 -6.04
N GLN A 95 2.05 11.91 -5.58
CA GLN A 95 3.01 11.21 -6.42
C GLN A 95 2.49 9.82 -6.75
N ASN A 96 2.57 9.44 -8.02
CA ASN A 96 2.39 8.09 -8.53
C ASN A 96 3.76 7.40 -8.59
N LEU A 97 3.89 6.25 -7.94
CA LEU A 97 5.07 5.40 -7.97
C LEU A 97 4.74 4.19 -8.85
N ILE A 98 5.19 4.25 -10.09
CA ILE A 98 4.95 3.22 -11.11
C ILE A 98 6.03 2.13 -10.94
N PRO A 99 5.65 0.87 -10.70
CA PRO A 99 6.60 -0.19 -10.40
C PRO A 99 7.49 -0.52 -11.62
N LYS A 100 8.79 -0.69 -11.37
CA LYS A 100 9.77 -1.28 -12.31
C LYS A 100 9.99 -2.77 -12.02
N ILE A 101 8.97 -3.42 -11.44
CA ILE A 101 9.04 -4.77 -10.87
C ILE A 101 8.14 -5.68 -11.69
N ASP A 102 8.72 -6.73 -12.27
CA ASP A 102 7.96 -7.74 -12.99
C ASP A 102 7.06 -8.53 -12.03
N GLY A 103 5.79 -8.69 -12.40
CA GLY A 103 4.80 -9.38 -11.56
C GLY A 103 4.37 -8.57 -10.32
N PHE A 104 4.58 -7.25 -10.30
CA PHE A 104 4.11 -6.39 -9.22
C PHE A 104 2.61 -6.58 -8.96
N ASN A 105 2.26 -6.69 -7.68
CA ASN A 105 0.89 -6.90 -7.23
C ASN A 105 0.68 -6.38 -5.81
N LYS A 106 -0.56 -6.41 -5.35
CA LYS A 106 -0.99 -5.95 -4.02
C LYS A 106 -0.16 -6.51 -2.86
N SER A 107 0.20 -7.79 -2.89
CA SER A 107 0.97 -8.41 -1.80
C SER A 107 2.40 -7.87 -1.75
N ILE A 108 3.05 -7.72 -2.91
CA ILE A 108 4.37 -7.08 -3.01
C ILE A 108 4.29 -5.62 -2.54
N ALA A 109 3.27 -4.90 -3.02
CA ALA A 109 2.99 -3.51 -2.67
C ALA A 109 2.87 -3.31 -1.15
N LEU A 110 2.10 -4.15 -0.46
CA LEU A 110 1.87 -4.05 0.99
C LEU A 110 3.17 -4.19 1.80
N VAL A 111 4.07 -5.09 1.41
CA VAL A 111 5.36 -5.24 2.09
C VAL A 111 6.25 -4.02 1.83
N ILE A 112 6.27 -3.50 0.60
CA ILE A 112 7.02 -2.27 0.27
C ILE A 112 6.48 -1.07 1.05
N ILE A 113 5.16 -0.89 1.13
CA ILE A 113 4.53 0.18 1.92
C ILE A 113 4.93 0.07 3.40
N ALA A 114 4.88 -1.14 3.97
CA ALA A 114 5.29 -1.36 5.35
C ALA A 114 6.78 -1.01 5.57
N ALA A 115 7.65 -1.45 4.67
CA ALA A 115 9.08 -1.15 4.72
C ALA A 115 9.36 0.37 4.55
N ALA A 116 8.63 1.04 3.66
CA ALA A 116 8.72 2.48 3.46
C ALA A 116 8.29 3.24 4.72
N ARG A 117 7.15 2.89 5.32
CA ARG A 117 6.69 3.48 6.58
C ARG A 117 7.74 3.37 7.65
N ILE A 118 8.27 2.17 7.90
CA ILE A 118 9.37 1.94 8.86
C ILE A 118 10.58 2.81 8.54
N ALA A 119 11.00 2.85 7.27
CA ALA A 119 12.16 3.60 6.84
C ALA A 119 12.00 5.12 7.00
N THR A 120 10.77 5.63 7.08
CA THR A 120 10.47 7.07 7.20
C THR A 120 10.14 7.53 8.63
N ILE A 121 9.99 6.62 9.59
CA ILE A 121 9.68 6.95 10.99
C ILE A 121 10.67 7.99 11.52
N ASN A 122 10.15 9.11 12.04
CA ASN A 122 10.89 10.20 12.66
C ASN A 122 11.97 10.87 11.78
N LYS A 123 11.93 10.69 10.45
CA LYS A 123 12.92 11.30 9.54
C LYS A 123 12.50 12.66 8.98
N TYR A 124 11.20 12.94 8.95
CA TYR A 124 10.63 14.11 8.28
C TYR A 124 9.81 14.95 9.26
N ASN A 125 9.70 16.24 8.96
CA ASN A 125 8.95 17.21 9.76
C ASN A 125 8.39 18.32 8.86
N TYR A 126 7.69 19.30 9.44
CA TYR A 126 7.09 20.39 8.67
C TYR A 126 8.08 21.18 7.79
N GLY A 127 9.35 21.28 8.20
CA GLY A 127 10.42 21.93 7.42
C GLY A 127 11.13 20.99 6.43
N SER A 128 11.00 19.68 6.58
CA SER A 128 11.57 18.66 5.70
C SER A 128 10.53 17.59 5.40
N LYS A 129 9.77 17.83 4.32
CA LYS A 129 8.67 16.95 3.88
C LYS A 129 9.19 15.74 3.11
N PHE A 130 8.42 14.66 3.13
CA PHE A 130 8.66 13.48 2.31
C PHE A 130 8.30 13.73 0.83
N ASN A 131 9.01 14.67 0.22
CA ASN A 131 8.77 15.08 -1.16
C ASN A 131 9.32 14.07 -2.18
N ARG A 132 9.02 14.25 -3.47
CA ARG A 132 9.47 13.34 -4.54
C ARG A 132 10.99 13.07 -4.55
N SER A 133 11.82 14.06 -4.27
CA SER A 133 13.28 13.89 -4.24
C SER A 133 13.68 12.94 -3.10
N GLU A 134 13.07 13.13 -1.93
CA GLU A 134 13.28 12.30 -0.75
C GLU A 134 12.70 10.90 -0.93
N MET A 135 11.53 10.76 -1.57
CA MET A 135 10.98 9.46 -1.96
C MET A 135 11.98 8.69 -2.82
N ASN A 136 12.58 9.31 -3.85
CA ASN A 136 13.55 8.65 -4.72
C ASN A 136 14.81 8.17 -3.98
N LYS A 137 15.31 8.97 -3.03
CA LYS A 137 16.54 8.66 -2.26
C LYS A 137 16.30 7.63 -1.16
N THR A 138 15.06 7.48 -0.71
CA THR A 138 14.71 6.65 0.45
C THR A 138 15.08 5.21 0.21
N LYS A 139 15.75 4.62 1.21
CA LYS A 139 16.14 3.22 1.23
C LYS A 139 15.19 2.43 2.10
N ILE A 140 14.72 1.30 1.60
CA ILE A 140 13.84 0.37 2.31
C ILE A 140 14.52 -1.01 2.44
N GLN A 141 14.21 -1.73 3.51
CA GLN A 141 14.70 -3.09 3.75
C GLN A 141 13.73 -4.10 3.14
N LEU A 142 14.21 -4.93 2.21
CA LEU A 142 13.41 -5.99 1.58
C LEU A 142 14.11 -7.34 1.72
N PRO A 143 13.34 -8.45 1.80
CA PRO A 143 13.90 -9.79 1.90
C PRO A 143 14.62 -10.16 0.60
N ILE A 144 15.69 -10.95 0.70
CA ILE A 144 16.46 -11.41 -0.45
C ILE A 144 16.54 -12.93 -0.55
N THR A 145 16.61 -13.41 -1.79
CA THR A 145 16.94 -14.78 -2.13
C THR A 145 18.41 -15.08 -1.81
N PRO A 146 18.85 -16.35 -1.82
CA PRO A 146 20.27 -16.70 -1.72
C PRO A 146 21.14 -16.12 -2.84
N THR A 147 20.54 -15.78 -4.00
CA THR A 147 21.23 -15.12 -5.13
C THR A 147 21.39 -13.60 -4.91
N GLY A 148 20.79 -13.04 -3.86
CA GLY A 148 20.89 -11.62 -3.51
C GLY A 148 19.84 -10.73 -4.18
N GLU A 149 18.89 -11.32 -4.89
CA GLU A 149 17.75 -10.65 -5.53
C GLU A 149 16.60 -10.49 -4.54
N ILE A 150 15.66 -9.56 -4.78
CA ILE A 150 14.50 -9.39 -3.90
C ILE A 150 13.61 -10.63 -3.96
N ASP A 151 13.27 -11.19 -2.81
CA ASP A 151 12.43 -12.39 -2.71
C ASP A 151 10.94 -12.04 -2.73
N TYR A 152 10.42 -11.71 -3.92
CA TYR A 152 9.00 -11.41 -4.12
C TYR A 152 8.07 -12.59 -3.81
N ASN A 153 8.55 -13.83 -3.96
CA ASN A 153 7.78 -15.03 -3.62
C ASN A 153 7.58 -15.14 -2.11
N PHE A 154 8.63 -14.87 -1.34
CA PHE A 154 8.53 -14.79 0.11
C PHE A 154 7.59 -13.66 0.54
N MET A 155 7.69 -12.46 -0.05
CA MET A 155 6.80 -11.33 0.26
C MET A 155 5.32 -11.70 0.08
N GLN A 156 4.98 -12.39 -1.01
CA GLN A 156 3.62 -12.85 -1.28
C GLN A 156 3.18 -13.94 -0.29
N THR A 157 4.06 -14.91 -0.01
CA THR A 157 3.79 -15.98 0.97
C THR A 157 3.54 -15.40 2.36
N LEU A 158 4.32 -14.38 2.77
CA LEU A 158 4.16 -13.67 4.03
C LEU A 158 2.78 -13.03 4.14
N ILE A 159 2.36 -12.27 3.12
CA ILE A 159 1.02 -11.65 3.11
C ILE A 159 -0.08 -12.71 3.14
N SER A 160 0.05 -13.79 2.37
CA SER A 160 -0.93 -14.88 2.37
C SER A 160 -1.04 -15.56 3.74
N ALA A 161 0.10 -15.79 4.41
CA ALA A 161 0.12 -16.37 5.76
C ALA A 161 -0.56 -15.45 6.78
N ILE A 162 -0.27 -14.14 6.75
CA ILE A 162 -0.91 -13.15 7.62
C ILE A 162 -2.42 -13.12 7.39
N GLN A 163 -2.87 -13.08 6.13
CA GLN A 163 -4.30 -13.09 5.79
C GLN A 163 -5.00 -14.35 6.32
N LYS A 164 -4.39 -15.54 6.15
CA LYS A 164 -4.95 -16.79 6.67
C LYS A 164 -5.08 -16.78 8.19
N LEU A 165 -4.10 -16.24 8.91
CA LEU A 165 -4.17 -16.09 10.36
C LEU A 165 -5.30 -15.15 10.78
N VAL A 166 -5.43 -13.99 10.11
CA VAL A 166 -6.50 -13.03 10.41
C VAL A 166 -7.89 -13.63 10.13
N ILE A 167 -8.08 -14.30 8.98
CA ILE A 167 -9.35 -14.94 8.64
C ILE A 167 -9.73 -15.99 9.69
N LYS A 168 -8.77 -16.81 10.12
CA LYS A 168 -9.00 -17.82 11.16
C LYS A 168 -9.52 -17.20 12.46
N GLU A 169 -8.88 -16.13 12.93
CA GLU A 169 -9.30 -15.42 14.15
C GLU A 169 -10.69 -14.80 14.01
N VAL A 170 -11.01 -14.22 12.84
CA VAL A 170 -12.34 -13.65 12.55
C VAL A 170 -13.42 -14.73 12.57
N VAL A 171 -13.16 -15.89 11.98
CA VAL A 171 -14.09 -17.04 12.00
C VAL A 171 -14.34 -17.51 13.42
N HIS A 172 -13.27 -17.72 14.21
CA HIS A 172 -13.41 -18.12 15.61
C HIS A 172 -14.22 -17.12 16.45
N TYR A 173 -14.04 -15.81 16.20
CA TYR A 173 -14.81 -14.77 16.86
C TYR A 173 -16.31 -14.84 16.48
N ALA A 174 -16.62 -15.00 15.19
CA ALA A 174 -17.99 -15.14 14.70
C ALA A 174 -18.68 -16.37 15.30
N ASP A 175 -18.00 -17.52 15.34
CA ASP A 175 -18.53 -18.76 15.91
C ASP A 175 -18.86 -18.61 17.40
N LYS A 176 -17.98 -17.96 18.18
CA LYS A 176 -18.25 -17.66 19.60
C LYS A 176 -19.49 -16.78 19.76
N LYS A 177 -19.66 -15.75 18.92
CA LYS A 177 -20.82 -14.86 18.96
C LYS A 177 -22.12 -15.61 18.62
N ILE A 178 -22.08 -16.50 17.63
CA ILE A 178 -23.23 -17.35 17.26
C ILE A 178 -23.58 -18.30 18.41
N ALA A 179 -22.59 -18.96 19.02
CA ALA A 179 -22.81 -19.88 20.13
C ALA A 179 -23.44 -19.19 21.35
N ALA A 180 -22.91 -18.01 21.73
CA ALA A 180 -23.48 -17.21 22.82
C ALA A 180 -24.92 -16.79 22.53
N THR A 181 -25.23 -16.38 21.30
CA THR A 181 -26.59 -15.99 20.88
C THR A 181 -27.56 -17.16 20.98
N LYS A 182 -27.15 -18.36 20.54
CA LYS A 182 -27.96 -19.58 20.64
C LYS A 182 -28.30 -19.94 22.09
N GLN A 183 -27.35 -19.79 23.01
CA GLN A 183 -27.57 -20.08 24.44
C GLN A 183 -28.62 -19.15 25.08
N VAL A 184 -28.66 -17.87 24.66
CA VAL A 184 -29.65 -16.90 25.16
C VAL A 184 -31.04 -17.20 24.60
N ILE A 185 -31.15 -17.55 23.32
CA ILE A 185 -32.43 -17.87 22.67
C ILE A 185 -33.02 -19.19 23.17
N SER A 186 -32.17 -20.14 23.56
CA SER A 186 -32.60 -21.44 24.10
C SER A 186 -33.05 -21.42 25.56
N ARG A 187 -33.09 -20.25 26.21
CA ARG A 187 -33.60 -20.04 27.57
C ARG A 187 -34.98 -19.40 27.51
#